data_AF-A0A9Q8ZV76-F1
#
_entry.id   AF-A0A9Q8ZV76-F1
#
_cell.length_a   1.000
_cell.length_b   1.000
_cell.length_c   1.000
_cell.angle_alpha   90.00
_cell.angle_beta   90.00
_cell.angle_gamma   90.00
#
_symmetry.space_group_name_H-M   'P 1'
#
loop_
_entity.id
_entity.type
_entity.pdbx_description
1 polymer ?
#
loop_
_entity_poly.entity_id
_entity_poly.type
_entity_poly.pdbx_seq_one_letter_code
_entity_poly.pdbx_strand_id
1 'polypeptide(L)'
;MSTSSRVQGMFENHILPEFGSMFIKNITIDQIQTAVNKWFKIAPKRNYKKWYQLTARIFQFAIKRRYIDAFNPASSITLPRIKVNPGAKKQNFWDKYQLRTFFKILEQYDSKFEQYVLFRLLAYSGIRRGECLDLT
;
A
#
# COMPACT_ATOMS: atom_id res chain seq x y z
N MET A 1 9.78 -7.53 -4.94
CA MET A 1 9.48 -6.91 -3.62
C MET A 1 8.50 -7.77 -2.84
N SER A 2 8.99 -8.48 -1.84
CA SER A 2 8.17 -9.29 -0.93
C SER A 2 7.34 -8.40 0.02
N THR A 3 6.40 -9.00 0.75
CA THR A 3 5.61 -8.28 1.76
C THR A 3 6.51 -7.72 2.87
N SER A 4 7.54 -8.48 3.26
CA SER A 4 8.49 -8.08 4.31
C SER A 4 9.29 -6.83 3.93
N SER A 5 9.85 -6.77 2.71
CA SER A 5 10.64 -5.61 2.26
C SER A 5 9.82 -4.31 2.23
N ARG A 6 8.51 -4.41 1.90
CA ARG A 6 7.61 -3.26 1.91
C ARG A 6 7.30 -2.80 3.33
N VAL A 7 7.12 -3.72 4.27
CA VAL A 7 6.84 -3.39 5.68
C VAL A 7 8.06 -2.75 6.32
N GLN A 8 9.27 -3.29 6.07
CA GLN A 8 10.52 -2.72 6.55
C GLN A 8 10.70 -1.27 6.08
N GLY A 9 10.53 -1.01 4.78
CA GLY A 9 10.62 0.35 4.26
C GLY A 9 9.56 1.31 4.82
N MET A 10 8.34 0.84 5.13
CA MET A 10 7.35 1.67 5.83
C MET A 10 7.79 2.00 7.26
N PHE A 11 8.45 1.05 7.92
CA PHE A 11 8.88 1.19 9.30
C PHE A 11 10.05 2.18 9.41
N GLU A 12 11.09 1.98 8.63
CA GLU A 12 12.32 2.80 8.62
C GLU A 12 12.04 4.24 8.19
N ASN A 13 11.21 4.45 7.17
CA ASN A 13 11.01 5.77 6.60
C ASN A 13 9.95 6.62 7.32
N HIS A 14 9.02 6.00 8.06
CA HIS A 14 7.85 6.71 8.57
C HIS A 14 7.49 6.44 10.03
N ILE A 15 7.71 5.22 10.55
CA ILE A 15 7.33 4.87 11.92
C ILE A 15 8.48 5.13 12.90
N LEU A 16 9.69 4.67 12.58
CA LEU A 16 10.89 4.90 13.38
C LEU A 16 11.28 6.38 13.54
N PRO A 17 11.16 7.24 12.51
CA PRO A 17 11.51 8.66 12.68
C PRO A 17 10.63 9.40 13.69
N GLU A 18 9.39 8.94 13.92
CA GLU A 18 8.47 9.58 14.86
C GLU A 18 8.59 9.01 16.28
N PHE A 19 8.79 7.69 16.41
CA PHE A 19 8.71 6.99 17.70
C PHE A 19 9.99 6.25 18.12
N GLY A 20 10.98 6.11 17.23
CA GLY A 20 12.14 5.24 17.45
C GLY A 20 13.06 5.68 18.60
N SER A 21 13.05 6.96 18.96
CA SER A 21 13.78 7.50 20.11
C SER A 21 12.99 7.46 21.42
N MET A 22 11.73 7.04 21.39
CA MET A 22 10.83 7.06 22.54
C MET A 22 10.63 5.64 23.09
N PHE A 23 10.54 5.52 24.42
CA PHE A 23 10.07 4.29 25.03
C PHE A 23 8.59 4.09 24.72
N ILE A 24 8.23 2.87 24.32
CA ILE A 24 6.85 2.52 23.94
C ILE A 24 5.80 2.84 25.02
N LYS A 25 6.20 2.79 26.29
CA LYS A 25 5.35 3.14 27.45
C LYS A 25 5.08 4.64 27.61
N ASN A 26 5.92 5.49 27.04
CA ASN A 26 5.82 6.95 27.17
C ASN A 26 5.06 7.59 25.99
N ILE A 27 4.71 6.80 24.96
CA ILE A 27 4.05 7.34 23.78
C ILE A 27 2.58 7.63 24.10
N THR A 28 2.18 8.89 23.95
CA THR A 28 0.82 9.35 24.25
C THR A 28 -0.09 9.32 23.02
N ILE A 29 -1.41 9.38 23.26
CA ILE A 29 -2.43 9.43 22.19
C ILE A 29 -2.19 10.66 21.28
N ASP A 30 -1.87 11.81 21.87
CA ASP A 30 -1.66 13.07 21.14
C ASP A 30 -0.44 13.01 20.20
N GLN A 31 0.63 12.33 20.62
CA GLN A 31 1.81 12.11 19.78
C GLN A 31 1.46 11.25 18.57
N ILE A 32 0.67 10.19 18.76
CA ILE A 32 0.25 9.34 17.65
C ILE A 32 -0.74 10.08 16.73
N GLN A 33 -1.66 10.88 17.26
CA GLN A 33 -2.55 11.72 16.46
C GLN A 33 -1.74 12.72 15.61
N THR A 34 -0.69 13.32 16.19
CA THR A 34 0.21 14.24 15.48
C THR A 34 0.96 13.54 14.35
N ALA A 35 1.50 12.34 14.61
CA ALA A 35 2.16 11.51 13.60
C ALA A 35 1.19 11.12 12.46
N VAL A 36 -0.03 10.68 12.80
CA VAL A 36 -1.07 10.32 11.83
C VAL A 36 -1.46 11.52 10.96
N ASN A 37 -1.58 12.70 11.54
CA ASN A 37 -1.87 13.93 10.81
C ASN A 37 -0.72 14.30 9.85
N LYS A 38 0.53 14.16 10.28
CA LYS A 38 1.71 14.36 9.43
C LYS A 38 1.74 13.36 8.28
N TRP A 39 1.52 12.08 8.56
CA TRP A 39 1.45 11.02 7.56
C TRP A 39 0.31 11.23 6.56
N PHE A 40 -0.82 11.75 7.01
CA PHE A 40 -1.95 12.09 6.14
C PHE A 40 -1.58 13.18 5.14
N LYS A 41 -0.78 14.19 5.54
CA LYS A 41 -0.28 15.21 4.61
C LYS A 41 0.63 14.62 3.53
N ILE A 42 1.45 13.63 3.88
CA ILE A 42 2.40 12.99 2.95
C ILE A 42 1.69 12.04 1.99
N ALA A 43 0.82 11.17 2.51
CA ALA A 43 0.23 10.09 1.73
C ALA A 43 -1.27 9.89 2.06
N PRO A 44 -2.13 10.86 1.71
CA PRO A 44 -3.51 10.93 2.19
C PRO A 44 -4.38 9.77 1.73
N LYS A 45 -4.05 9.10 0.62
CA LYS A 45 -4.93 8.11 -0.03
C LYS A 45 -4.97 6.75 0.65
N ARG A 46 -3.81 6.13 0.89
CA ARG A 46 -3.75 4.73 1.36
C ARG A 46 -2.60 4.43 2.31
N ASN A 47 -1.45 5.09 2.17
CA ASN A 47 -0.26 4.67 2.91
C ASN A 47 -0.29 5.09 4.38
N TYR A 48 -0.81 6.29 4.71
CA TYR A 48 -0.90 6.73 6.12
C TYR A 48 -1.72 5.75 6.99
N LYS A 49 -2.81 5.19 6.44
CA LYS A 49 -3.63 4.17 7.13
C LYS A 49 -2.83 2.91 7.42
N LYS A 50 -1.97 2.49 6.49
CA LYS A 50 -1.12 1.30 6.68
C LYS A 50 -0.08 1.55 7.76
N TRP A 51 0.55 2.72 7.78
CA TRP A 51 1.53 3.08 8.82
C TRP A 51 0.88 3.14 10.20
N TYR A 52 -0.31 3.74 10.29
CA TYR A 52 -1.12 3.71 11.50
C TYR A 52 -1.49 2.29 11.94
N GLN A 53 -1.95 1.43 11.01
CA GLN A 53 -2.32 0.05 11.34
C GLN A 53 -1.12 -0.77 11.83
N LEU A 54 0.07 -0.58 11.25
CA LEU A 54 1.30 -1.20 11.73
C LEU A 54 1.64 -0.71 13.14
N THR A 55 1.54 0.60 13.38
CA THR A 55 1.77 1.21 14.70
C THR A 55 0.80 0.64 15.74
N ALA A 56 -0.49 0.58 15.43
CA ALA A 56 -1.50 0.00 16.32
C ALA A 56 -1.24 -1.48 16.64
N ARG A 57 -0.74 -2.26 15.67
CA ARG A 57 -0.35 -3.66 15.87
C ARG A 57 0.88 -3.81 16.79
N ILE A 58 1.83 -2.88 16.72
CA ILE A 58 3.00 -2.86 17.62
C ILE A 58 2.54 -2.62 19.06
N PHE A 59 1.65 -1.65 19.29
CA PHE A 59 1.09 -1.42 20.62
C PHE A 59 0.27 -2.62 21.12
N GLN A 60 -0.55 -3.25 20.26
CA GLN A 60 -1.25 -4.48 20.64
C GLN A 60 -0.29 -5.62 21.02
N PHE A 61 0.80 -5.77 20.28
CA PHE A 61 1.83 -6.76 20.61
C PHE A 61 2.51 -6.45 21.95
N ALA A 62 2.83 -5.19 22.22
CA ALA A 62 3.42 -4.76 23.47
C ALA A 62 2.51 -5.03 24.68
N ILE A 63 1.19 -4.80 24.54
CA ILE A 63 0.19 -5.18 25.56
C ILE A 63 0.19 -6.69 25.77
N LYS A 64 0.13 -7.47 24.68
CA LYS A 64 0.12 -8.95 24.76
C LYS A 64 1.36 -9.51 25.47
N ARG A 65 2.50 -8.82 25.34
CA ARG A 65 3.77 -9.18 26.00
C ARG A 65 3.93 -8.55 27.40
N ARG A 66 2.94 -7.79 27.90
CA ARG A 66 2.99 -7.06 29.17
C ARG A 66 4.14 -6.06 29.27
N TYR A 67 4.51 -5.45 28.14
CA TYR A 67 5.44 -4.31 28.13
C TYR A 67 4.75 -2.98 28.47
N ILE A 68 3.43 -2.94 28.28
CA ILE A 68 2.54 -1.83 28.66
C ILE A 68 1.25 -2.42 29.25
N ASP A 69 0.72 -1.81 30.30
CA ASP A 69 -0.24 -2.48 31.19
C ASP A 69 -1.72 -2.26 30.85
N ALA A 70 -2.09 -1.14 30.23
CA ALA A 70 -3.48 -0.67 30.42
C ALA A 70 -4.27 -0.30 29.16
N PHE A 71 -3.66 0.11 28.04
CA PHE A 71 -4.45 0.61 26.91
C PHE A 71 -3.64 0.74 25.63
N ASN A 72 -4.27 0.55 24.46
CA ASN A 72 -3.63 0.86 23.18
C ASN A 72 -3.85 2.35 22.86
N PRO A 73 -2.84 3.23 22.97
CA PRO A 73 -3.02 4.65 22.67
C PRO A 73 -3.43 4.91 21.21
N ALA A 74 -3.15 3.96 20.31
CA ALA A 74 -3.57 4.08 18.92
C ALA A 74 -5.08 3.88 18.70
N SER A 75 -5.82 3.19 19.59
CA SER A 75 -7.24 2.87 19.34
C SER A 75 -8.19 4.07 19.44
N SER A 76 -7.80 5.11 20.16
CA SER A 76 -8.63 6.32 20.36
C SER A 76 -8.42 7.42 19.32
N ILE A 77 -7.67 7.13 18.25
CA ILE A 77 -7.24 8.13 17.28
C ILE A 77 -8.31 8.37 16.22
N THR A 78 -8.51 9.65 15.90
CA THR A 78 -9.39 10.03 14.80
C THR A 78 -8.61 10.06 13.50
N LEU A 79 -8.92 9.11 12.61
CA LEU A 79 -8.29 9.06 11.29
C LEU A 79 -8.84 10.16 10.37
N PRO A 80 -7.98 11.06 9.85
CA PRO A 80 -8.41 12.07 8.90
C PRO A 80 -9.00 11.41 7.64
N ARG A 81 -10.04 12.01 7.05
CA ARG A 81 -10.73 11.49 5.86
C ARG A 81 -10.47 12.39 4.67
N ILE A 82 -10.24 11.78 3.50
CA ILE A 82 -10.19 12.52 2.23
C ILE A 82 -11.62 12.82 1.81
N LYS A 83 -11.90 14.08 1.44
CA LYS A 83 -13.07 14.44 0.66
C LYS A 83 -12.85 13.93 -0.77
N VAL A 84 -13.49 12.82 -1.13
CA VAL A 84 -13.38 12.24 -2.47
C VAL A 84 -14.40 12.93 -3.37
N ASN A 85 -13.95 13.68 -4.38
CA ASN A 85 -14.84 14.18 -5.42
C ASN A 85 -15.33 12.99 -6.27
N PRO A 86 -16.64 12.70 -6.32
CA PRO A 86 -17.17 11.51 -6.99
C PRO A 86 -16.84 11.42 -8.49
N GLY A 87 -16.64 12.56 -9.17
CA GLY A 87 -16.40 12.63 -10.62
C GLY A 87 -14.95 12.45 -11.09
N ALA A 88 -13.96 12.34 -10.19
CA ALA A 88 -12.53 12.40 -10.58
C ALA A 88 -11.88 11.03 -10.87
N LYS A 89 -12.60 9.91 -10.72
CA LYS A 89 -12.04 8.60 -11.03
C LYS A 89 -12.11 8.35 -12.54
N LYS A 90 -10.99 8.60 -13.23
CA LYS A 90 -10.80 8.13 -14.61
C LYS A 90 -11.00 6.61 -14.66
N GLN A 91 -11.70 6.14 -15.69
CA GLN A 91 -11.81 4.71 -15.97
C GLN A 91 -10.39 4.15 -16.19
N ASN A 92 -10.00 3.18 -15.37
CA ASN A 92 -8.70 2.52 -15.43
C ASN A 92 -8.83 1.13 -16.05
N PHE A 93 -9.54 1.06 -17.17
CA PHE A 93 -9.67 -0.14 -17.98
C PHE A 93 -9.54 0.24 -19.44
N TRP A 94 -9.07 -0.69 -20.25
CA TRP A 94 -8.99 -0.49 -21.69
C TRP A 94 -10.28 -0.93 -22.34
N ASP A 95 -10.78 -0.10 -23.25
CA ASP A 95 -11.85 -0.53 -24.15
C ASP A 95 -11.28 -1.40 -25.28
N LYS A 96 -12.16 -2.15 -25.96
CA LYS A 96 -11.83 -3.06 -27.06
C LYS A 96 -11.01 -2.37 -28.16
N TYR A 97 -11.32 -1.10 -28.47
CA TYR A 97 -10.56 -0.34 -29.46
C TYR A 97 -9.12 -0.07 -28.99
N GLN A 98 -8.96 0.39 -27.74
CA GLN A 98 -7.65 0.69 -27.17
C GLN A 98 -6.75 -0.55 -27.11
N LEU A 99 -7.33 -1.70 -26.71
CA LEU A 99 -6.62 -2.98 -26.67
C LEU A 99 -6.19 -3.43 -28.07
N ARG A 100 -7.04 -3.29 -29.09
CA ARG A 100 -6.69 -3.62 -30.48
C ARG A 100 -5.58 -2.72 -31.03
N THR A 101 -5.65 -1.43 -30.75
CA THR A 101 -4.60 -0.47 -31.15
C THR A 101 -3.26 -0.82 -30.51
N PHE A 102 -3.27 -1.21 -29.22
CA PHE A 102 -2.07 -1.68 -28.53
C PHE A 102 -1.44 -2.91 -29.20
N PHE A 103 -2.24 -3.94 -29.53
CA PHE A 103 -1.70 -5.13 -30.21
C PHE A 103 -1.15 -4.83 -31.60
N LYS A 104 -1.81 -3.96 -32.38
CA LYS A 104 -1.29 -3.51 -33.68
C LYS A 104 0.07 -2.83 -33.57
N ILE A 105 0.30 -2.05 -32.51
CA ILE A 105 1.59 -1.40 -32.27
C ILE A 105 2.64 -2.46 -31.90
N LEU A 106 2.30 -3.43 -31.04
CA LEU A 106 3.22 -4.50 -30.66
C LEU A 106 3.66 -5.38 -31.85
N GLU A 107 2.74 -5.67 -32.78
CA GLU A 107 3.02 -6.45 -33.99
C GLU A 107 4.02 -5.77 -34.94
N GLN A 108 4.23 -4.45 -34.82
CA GLN A 108 5.24 -3.72 -35.61
C GLN A 108 6.68 -3.89 -35.09
N TYR A 109 6.85 -4.45 -33.89
CA TYR A 109 8.17 -4.67 -33.28
C TYR A 109 8.47 -6.16 -33.18
N ASP A 110 9.10 -6.73 -34.21
CA ASP A 110 9.43 -8.16 -34.30
C ASP A 110 10.29 -8.65 -33.11
N SER A 111 11.14 -7.77 -32.58
CA SER A 111 11.95 -8.01 -31.36
C SER A 111 11.14 -8.22 -30.07
N LYS A 112 9.80 -8.11 -30.09
CA LYS A 112 8.93 -8.17 -28.91
C LYS A 112 7.87 -9.27 -28.97
N PHE A 113 8.07 -10.31 -29.79
CA PHE A 113 7.13 -11.42 -29.93
C PHE A 113 6.72 -12.06 -28.59
N GLU A 114 7.66 -12.26 -27.65
CA GLU A 114 7.37 -12.79 -26.31
C GLU A 114 6.39 -11.89 -25.52
N GLN A 115 6.54 -10.57 -25.64
CA GLN A 115 5.65 -9.61 -24.98
C GLN A 115 4.26 -9.66 -25.61
N TYR A 116 4.18 -9.78 -26.94
CA TYR A 116 2.92 -9.95 -27.65
C TYR A 116 2.16 -11.18 -27.16
N VAL A 117 2.82 -12.34 -27.10
CA VAL A 117 2.22 -13.59 -26.62
C VAL A 117 1.75 -13.44 -25.17
N LEU A 118 2.58 -12.86 -24.29
CA LEU A 118 2.23 -12.62 -22.90
C LEU A 118 0.99 -11.71 -22.75
N PHE A 119 0.97 -10.57 -23.44
CA PHE A 119 -0.17 -9.65 -23.37
C PHE A 119 -1.45 -10.25 -23.95
N ARG A 120 -1.34 -11.06 -25.01
CA ARG A 120 -2.46 -11.77 -25.60
C ARG A 120 -3.00 -12.82 -24.63
N LEU A 121 -2.14 -13.62 -24.01
CA LEU A 121 -2.54 -14.58 -22.98
C LEU A 121 -3.26 -13.89 -21.82
N LEU A 122 -2.69 -12.80 -21.28
CA LEU A 122 -3.27 -12.03 -20.19
C LEU A 122 -4.65 -11.43 -20.55
N ALA A 123 -4.77 -10.86 -21.75
CA ALA A 123 -6.00 -10.20 -22.19
C ALA A 123 -7.17 -11.18 -22.41
N TYR A 124 -6.88 -12.40 -22.85
CA TYR A 124 -7.91 -13.39 -23.19
C TYR A 124 -8.23 -14.38 -22.06
N SER A 125 -7.26 -14.69 -21.19
CA SER A 125 -7.45 -15.62 -20.07
C SER A 125 -7.83 -14.95 -18.75
N GLY A 126 -7.51 -13.65 -18.59
CA GLY A 126 -7.71 -12.94 -17.32
C GLY A 126 -6.80 -13.39 -16.18
N ILE A 127 -5.78 -14.21 -16.47
CA ILE A 127 -4.81 -14.73 -15.51
C ILE A 127 -3.93 -13.59 -14.98
N ARG A 128 -3.48 -13.67 -13.72
CA ARG A 128 -2.53 -12.69 -13.16
C ARG A 128 -1.14 -12.96 -13.71
N ARG A 129 -0.34 -11.91 -13.94
CA ARG A 129 1.06 -12.03 -14.43
C ARG A 129 1.90 -13.08 -13.68
N GLY A 130 1.71 -13.23 -12.37
CA GLY A 130 2.45 -14.22 -11.57
C GLY A 130 2.06 -15.68 -11.88
N GLU A 131 0.80 -15.91 -12.21
CA GLU A 131 0.27 -17.23 -12.60
C GLU A 131 0.75 -17.60 -14.02
N CYS A 132 0.92 -16.62 -14.92
CA CYS A 132 1.50 -16.87 -16.26
C CYS A 132 2.99 -17.29 -16.21
N LEU A 133 3.74 -16.87 -15.19
CA LEU A 133 5.16 -17.23 -15.04
C LEU A 133 5.35 -18.64 -14.46
N ASP A 134 4.27 -19.23 -13.95
CA ASP A 134 4.25 -20.58 -13.36
C ASP A 134 3.73 -21.63 -14.35
N LEU A 135 3.37 -21.20 -15.57
CA LEU A 135 3.09 -22.09 -16.69
C LEU A 135 4.42 -22.66 -17.18
N THR A 136 4.81 -23.78 -16.59
CA THR A 136 6.02 -24.55 -16.94
C THR A 136 5.61 -25.85 -17.63
#